data_AF-A0A485KA93-F1
#
_entry.id   AF-A0A485KA93-F1
#
_cell.length_a   1.000
_cell.length_b   1.000
_cell.length_c   1.000
_cell.angle_alpha   90.00
_cell.angle_beta   90.00
_cell.angle_gamma   90.00
#
_symmetry.space_group_name_H-M   'P 1'
#
loop_
_entity.id
_entity.type
_entity.pdbx_description
1 polymer ?
#
loop_
_entity_poly.entity_id
_entity_poly.type
_entity_poly.pdbx_seq_one_letter_code
_entity_poly.pdbx_strand_id
1 'polypeptide(L)'
;MPRSIVFLLVLAVPMLLAAVAAQPEPNVPACDQASVLKYLSKVFDNPQVQPCMKASLMSDKVFLGSGQPPNLQQLGAFFGSPDCKGVYNAIAAVFTKDMPSCVFMGQATTKQIGAITFEQLQTIFKAFAQAV
;
A
#
# COMPACT_ATOMS: atom_id res chain seq x y z
N MET A 1 -20.48 10.37 1.47
CA MET A 1 -19.58 11.48 1.85
C MET A 1 -18.39 10.94 2.61
N PRO A 2 -17.15 10.91 2.07
CA PRO A 2 -15.96 10.63 2.86
C PRO A 2 -15.00 11.83 2.82
N ARG A 3 -14.91 12.59 3.91
CA ARG A 3 -14.13 13.84 3.96
C ARG A 3 -12.83 13.77 4.77
N SER A 4 -12.56 12.70 5.53
CA SER A 4 -11.46 12.75 6.53
C SER A 4 -10.18 11.98 6.13
N ILE A 5 -10.28 10.79 5.54
CA ILE A 5 -9.10 10.03 5.04
C ILE A 5 -8.56 10.66 3.74
N VAL A 6 -9.46 11.22 2.93
CA VAL A 6 -9.12 11.99 1.73
C VAL A 6 -8.24 13.18 2.10
N PHE A 7 -8.47 13.84 3.25
CA PHE A 7 -7.71 15.02 3.65
C PHE A 7 -6.24 14.72 4.01
N LEU A 8 -5.98 13.60 4.69
CA LEU A 8 -4.61 13.18 5.04
C LEU A 8 -3.82 12.71 3.81
N LEU A 9 -4.46 11.98 2.89
CA LEU A 9 -3.86 11.62 1.60
C LEU A 9 -3.64 12.86 0.72
N VAL A 10 -4.58 13.81 0.66
CA VAL A 10 -4.48 15.03 -0.16
C VAL A 10 -3.35 15.97 0.28
N LEU A 11 -2.94 15.97 1.55
CA LEU A 11 -1.81 16.80 2.03
C LEU A 11 -0.45 16.08 1.96
N ALA A 12 -0.43 14.76 2.17
CA ALA A 12 0.79 13.94 2.11
C ALA A 12 1.36 13.77 0.70
N VAL A 13 0.44 13.43 -0.21
CA VAL A 13 0.73 12.96 -1.56
C VAL A 13 1.36 14.07 -2.42
N PRO A 14 0.90 15.33 -2.43
CA PRO A 14 1.53 16.35 -3.28
C PRO A 14 2.94 16.74 -2.84
N MET A 15 3.31 16.65 -1.55
CA MET A 15 4.69 16.95 -1.12
C MET A 15 5.68 15.86 -1.51
N LEU A 16 5.26 14.59 -1.51
CA LEU A 16 6.08 13.46 -2.00
C LEU A 16 6.17 13.42 -3.53
N LEU A 17 5.11 13.84 -4.23
CA LEU A 17 5.08 13.89 -5.70
C LEU A 17 5.75 15.12 -6.31
N ALA A 18 6.10 16.16 -5.56
CA ALA A 18 6.81 17.31 -6.13
C ALA A 18 8.27 17.00 -6.53
N ALA A 19 8.88 15.94 -5.98
CA ALA A 19 10.25 15.53 -6.30
C ALA A 19 10.34 14.53 -7.46
N VAL A 20 9.21 13.91 -7.83
CA VAL A 20 9.11 12.98 -8.96
C VAL A 20 8.24 13.69 -9.97
N ALA A 21 8.79 14.19 -11.07
CA ALA A 21 7.98 14.64 -12.19
C ALA A 21 7.13 13.46 -12.67
N ALA A 22 5.93 13.31 -12.11
CA ALA A 22 4.92 12.39 -12.57
C ALA A 22 4.43 12.95 -13.91
N GLN A 23 5.19 12.68 -14.96
CA GLN A 23 4.69 12.83 -16.32
C GLN A 23 3.45 11.94 -16.40
N PRO A 24 2.27 12.49 -16.75
CA PRO A 24 1.12 11.66 -17.02
C PRO A 24 1.49 10.80 -18.22
N GLU A 25 1.77 9.51 -18.00
CA GLU A 25 2.00 8.57 -19.09
C GLU A 25 0.70 8.51 -19.91
N PRO A 26 0.67 9.07 -21.13
CA PRO A 26 -0.49 8.96 -21.97
C PRO A 26 -0.63 7.47 -22.31
N ASN A 27 -1.78 6.88 -21.97
CA ASN A 27 -2.18 5.48 -22.23
C ASN A 27 -2.06 4.46 -21.08
N VAL A 28 -1.81 4.86 -19.82
CA VAL A 28 -1.91 3.89 -18.70
C VAL A 28 -3.37 3.76 -18.26
N PRO A 29 -4.00 2.56 -18.36
CA PRO A 29 -5.39 2.38 -17.99
C PRO A 29 -5.59 2.49 -16.48
N ALA A 30 -6.81 2.82 -16.04
CA ALA A 30 -7.17 2.73 -14.63
C ALA A 30 -7.08 1.27 -14.16
N CYS A 31 -6.66 1.06 -12.91
CA CYS A 31 -6.60 -0.28 -12.34
C CYS A 31 -8.02 -0.86 -12.16
N ASP A 32 -8.26 -2.02 -12.77
CA ASP A 32 -9.43 -2.83 -12.52
C ASP A 32 -9.27 -3.62 -11.21
N GLN A 33 -10.26 -3.52 -10.31
CA GLN A 33 -10.20 -4.12 -8.98
C GLN A 33 -10.09 -5.64 -9.03
N ALA A 34 -10.82 -6.30 -9.94
CA ALA A 34 -10.78 -7.74 -10.08
C ALA A 34 -9.41 -8.23 -10.53
N SER A 35 -8.79 -7.49 -11.47
CA SER A 35 -7.43 -7.74 -11.94
C SER A 35 -6.40 -7.55 -10.83
N VAL A 36 -6.47 -6.45 -10.07
CA VAL A 36 -5.60 -6.20 -8.91
C VAL A 36 -5.67 -7.36 -7.90
N LEU A 37 -6.88 -7.77 -7.53
CA LEU A 37 -7.09 -8.88 -6.59
C LEU A 37 -6.52 -10.20 -7.11
N LYS A 38 -6.67 -10.49 -8.41
CA LYS A 38 -6.10 -11.69 -9.04
C LYS A 38 -4.57 -11.71 -8.97
N TYR A 39 -3.90 -10.58 -9.12
CA TYR A 39 -2.43 -10.52 -9.00
C TYR A 39 -1.99 -10.64 -7.54
N LEU A 40 -2.68 -9.94 -6.63
CA LEU A 40 -2.38 -9.97 -5.20
C LEU A 40 -2.75 -11.30 -4.54
N SER A 41 -3.59 -12.14 -5.16
CA SER A 41 -3.98 -13.42 -4.57
C SER A 41 -2.76 -14.33 -4.31
N LYS A 42 -1.71 -14.21 -5.14
CA LYS A 42 -0.45 -14.95 -4.98
C LYS A 42 0.31 -14.57 -3.71
N VAL A 43 0.08 -13.37 -3.18
CA VAL A 43 0.71 -12.92 -1.93
C VAL A 43 0.19 -13.76 -0.75
N PHE A 44 -1.04 -14.26 -0.79
CA PHE A 44 -1.60 -15.10 0.28
C PHE A 44 -0.84 -16.41 0.48
N ASP A 45 -0.13 -16.90 -0.53
CA ASP A 45 0.71 -18.09 -0.43
C ASP A 45 2.06 -17.82 0.23
N ASN A 46 2.41 -16.54 0.50
CA ASN A 46 3.65 -16.20 1.18
C ASN A 46 3.61 -16.68 2.65
N PRO A 47 4.60 -17.46 3.12
CA PRO A 47 4.61 -18.02 4.47
C PRO A 47 4.61 -16.95 5.58
N GLN A 48 4.97 -15.71 5.26
CA GLN A 48 5.00 -14.58 6.19
C GLN A 48 3.63 -13.89 6.36
N VAL A 49 2.60 -14.27 5.58
CA VAL A 49 1.26 -13.69 5.69
C VAL A 49 0.64 -13.95 7.06
N GLN A 50 0.55 -15.22 7.48
CA GLN A 50 -0.04 -15.56 8.78
C GLN A 50 0.75 -14.97 9.97
N PRO A 51 2.10 -15.07 9.99
CA PRO A 51 2.92 -14.38 10.99
C PRO A 51 2.70 -12.86 11.00
N CYS A 52 2.66 -12.20 9.84
CA CYS A 52 2.41 -10.77 9.75
C CYS A 52 1.03 -10.40 10.31
N MET A 53 -0.03 -11.08 9.87
CA MET A 53 -1.40 -10.82 10.35
C MET A 53 -1.50 -10.91 11.87
N LYS A 54 -0.83 -11.89 12.48
CA LYS A 54 -0.75 -12.04 13.92
C LYS A 54 0.05 -10.91 14.57
N ALA A 55 1.22 -10.59 14.03
CA ALA A 55 2.11 -9.56 14.56
C ALA A 55 1.50 -8.15 14.47
N SER A 56 0.74 -7.86 13.42
CA SER A 56 0.13 -6.57 13.17
C SER A 56 -1.26 -6.39 13.80
N LEU A 57 -1.78 -7.41 14.47
CA LEU A 57 -3.15 -7.43 15.01
C LEU A 57 -4.22 -7.26 13.89
N MET A 58 -3.91 -7.77 12.70
CA MET A 58 -4.76 -7.74 11.52
C MET A 58 -5.17 -9.17 11.15
N SER A 59 -5.75 -9.91 12.12
CA SER A 59 -6.06 -11.33 12.00
C SER A 59 -7.35 -11.66 11.25
N ASP A 60 -8.13 -10.66 10.86
CA ASP A 60 -9.30 -10.89 10.02
C ASP A 60 -8.84 -11.50 8.69
N LYS A 61 -9.38 -12.68 8.32
CA LYS A 61 -9.08 -13.42 7.08
C LYS A 61 -9.24 -12.57 5.80
N VAL A 62 -9.80 -11.39 5.95
CA VAL A 62 -10.05 -10.39 4.93
C VAL A 62 -9.09 -9.19 5.09
N PHE A 63 -7.86 -9.36 5.57
CA PHE A 63 -6.86 -8.27 5.68
C PHE A 63 -6.72 -7.43 4.38
N LEU A 64 -6.93 -8.03 3.20
CA LEU A 64 -6.97 -7.35 1.90
C LEU A 64 -8.38 -7.14 1.32
N GLY A 65 -9.46 -7.52 2.02
CA GLY A 65 -10.84 -7.41 1.52
C GLY A 65 -11.88 -6.97 2.55
N SER A 66 -11.50 -6.63 3.79
CA SER A 66 -12.39 -6.11 4.83
C SER A 66 -12.87 -4.69 4.51
N GLY A 67 -12.24 -4.04 3.53
CA GLY A 67 -12.52 -2.66 3.14
C GLY A 67 -12.22 -1.62 4.23
N GLN A 68 -11.76 -2.05 5.41
CA GLN A 68 -11.47 -1.18 6.55
C GLN A 68 -9.96 -0.92 6.64
N PRO A 69 -9.54 0.36 6.63
CA PRO A 69 -8.14 0.70 6.80
C PRO A 69 -7.67 0.34 8.22
N PRO A 70 -6.41 -0.08 8.41
CA PRO A 70 -5.90 -0.38 9.73
C PRO A 70 -5.80 0.88 10.60
N ASN A 71 -6.02 0.73 11.91
CA ASN A 71 -5.85 1.81 12.86
C ASN A 71 -4.35 2.06 13.20
N LEU A 72 -4.06 3.15 13.94
CA LEU A 72 -2.68 3.52 14.28
C LEU A 72 -1.91 2.44 15.05
N GLN A 73 -2.58 1.72 15.96
CA GLN A 73 -1.97 0.63 16.71
C GLN A 73 -1.58 -0.52 15.79
N GLN A 74 -2.47 -0.91 14.87
CA GLN A 74 -2.23 -1.96 13.89
C GLN A 74 -1.10 -1.57 12.93
N LEU A 75 -1.09 -0.32 12.43
CA LEU A 75 0.00 0.19 11.58
C LEU A 75 1.34 0.22 12.32
N GLY A 76 1.35 0.65 13.58
CA GLY A 76 2.55 0.60 14.42
C GLY A 76 3.11 -0.82 14.56
N ALA A 77 2.22 -1.79 14.81
CA ALA A 77 2.59 -3.20 14.92
C ALA A 77 3.06 -3.80 13.58
N PHE A 78 2.42 -3.42 12.47
CA PHE A 78 2.83 -3.79 11.11
C PHE A 78 4.25 -3.33 10.80
N PHE A 79 4.57 -2.06 11.05
CA PHE A 79 5.92 -1.52 10.81
C PHE A 79 6.99 -2.03 11.79
N GLY A 80 6.57 -2.65 12.90
CA GLY A 80 7.48 -3.31 13.84
C GLY A 80 7.79 -4.76 13.51
N SER A 81 7.13 -5.37 12.52
CA SER A 81 7.24 -6.80 12.24
C SER A 81 8.11 -7.10 11.00
N PRO A 82 9.17 -7.94 11.13
CA PRO A 82 9.95 -8.38 9.98
C PRO A 82 9.12 -9.25 9.02
N ASP A 83 8.10 -9.96 9.51
CA ASP A 83 7.18 -10.72 8.67
C ASP A 83 6.33 -9.81 7.80
N CYS A 84 5.87 -8.68 8.37
CA CYS A 84 5.10 -7.70 7.61
C CYS A 84 5.94 -6.96 6.56
N LYS A 85 7.22 -6.74 6.83
CA LYS A 85 8.16 -6.29 5.79
C LYS A 85 8.26 -7.30 4.65
N GLY A 86 8.32 -8.59 4.97
CA GLY A 86 8.32 -9.67 3.98
C GLY A 86 7.07 -9.70 3.10
N VAL A 87 5.88 -9.59 3.71
CA VAL A 87 4.61 -9.49 3.00
C VAL A 87 4.54 -8.24 2.12
N TYR A 88 4.94 -7.08 2.64
CA TYR A 88 4.99 -5.84 1.86
C TYR A 88 5.89 -5.97 0.64
N ASN A 89 7.08 -6.53 0.81
CA ASN A 89 8.03 -6.73 -0.29
C ASN A 89 7.46 -7.66 -1.37
N ALA A 90 6.67 -8.68 -0.97
CA ALA A 90 5.97 -9.53 -1.94
C ALA A 90 4.89 -8.76 -2.70
N ILE A 91 4.12 -7.89 -2.04
CA ILE A 91 3.13 -7.01 -2.69
C ILE A 91 3.82 -6.04 -3.67
N ALA A 92 4.91 -5.39 -3.23
CA ALA A 92 5.69 -4.47 -4.05
C ALA A 92 6.28 -5.18 -5.28
N ALA A 93 6.76 -6.43 -5.11
CA ALA A 93 7.23 -7.26 -6.22
C ALA A 93 6.12 -7.56 -7.22
N VAL A 94 4.90 -7.88 -6.77
CA VAL A 94 3.75 -8.09 -7.66
C VAL A 94 3.48 -6.83 -8.49
N PHE A 95 3.45 -5.64 -7.86
CA PHE A 95 3.18 -4.39 -8.56
C PHE A 95 4.29 -3.94 -9.53
N THR A 96 5.53 -4.35 -9.29
CA THR A 96 6.68 -3.97 -10.14
C THR A 96 6.99 -4.98 -11.23
N LYS A 97 6.78 -6.29 -10.98
CA LYS A 97 7.24 -7.38 -11.85
C LYS A 97 6.13 -8.14 -12.55
N ASP A 98 5.02 -8.39 -11.85
CA ASP A 98 4.00 -9.33 -12.34
C ASP A 98 2.79 -8.61 -12.94
N MET A 99 2.41 -7.47 -12.37
CA MET A 99 1.21 -6.75 -12.74
C MET A 99 1.49 -5.72 -13.85
N PRO A 100 0.64 -5.65 -14.89
CA PRO A 100 0.69 -4.56 -15.87
C PRO A 100 0.59 -3.18 -15.20
N SER A 101 1.22 -2.17 -15.80
CA SER A 101 1.11 -0.78 -15.31
C SER A 101 -0.34 -0.32 -15.42
N CYS A 102 -0.93 0.13 -14.32
CA CYS A 102 -2.24 0.77 -14.28
C CYS A 102 -2.27 1.88 -13.23
N VAL A 103 -3.16 2.86 -13.36
CA VAL A 103 -3.28 3.99 -12.42
C VAL A 103 -4.31 3.69 -11.33
N PHE A 104 -3.92 3.78 -10.06
CA PHE A 104 -4.84 3.77 -8.93
C PHE A 104 -5.42 5.17 -8.73
N MET A 105 -6.75 5.28 -8.81
CA MET A 105 -7.53 6.50 -8.51
C MET A 105 -7.04 7.78 -9.22
N GLY A 106 -6.37 7.65 -10.37
CA GLY A 106 -5.81 8.78 -11.12
C GLY A 106 -4.55 9.41 -10.51
N GLN A 107 -3.95 8.81 -9.47
CA GLN A 107 -2.84 9.42 -8.72
C GLN A 107 -1.47 8.80 -8.98
N ALA A 108 -1.38 7.46 -8.93
CA ALA A 108 -0.10 6.76 -9.05
C ALA A 108 -0.25 5.45 -9.81
N THR A 109 0.79 5.09 -10.57
CA THR A 109 0.84 3.79 -11.26
C THR A 109 1.19 2.66 -10.29
N THR A 110 0.82 1.43 -10.61
CA THR A 110 1.28 0.22 -9.89
C THR A 110 2.80 0.20 -9.73
N LYS A 111 3.55 0.55 -10.79
CA LYS A 111 5.01 0.64 -10.74
C LYS A 111 5.52 1.69 -9.75
N GLN A 112 4.91 2.87 -9.73
CA GLN A 112 5.26 3.92 -8.76
C GLN A 112 4.96 3.49 -7.32
N ILE A 113 3.81 2.83 -7.10
CA ILE A 113 3.42 2.31 -5.78
C ILE A 113 4.38 1.21 -5.33
N GLY A 114 4.70 0.25 -6.20
CA GLY A 114 5.60 -0.85 -5.89
C GLY A 114 7.07 -0.46 -5.78
N ALA A 115 7.45 0.75 -6.20
CA ALA A 115 8.80 1.30 -5.98
C ALA A 115 8.99 1.88 -4.58
N ILE A 116 7.91 2.13 -3.84
CA ILE A 116 7.99 2.59 -2.44
C ILE A 116 8.55 1.45 -1.60
N THR A 117 9.60 1.71 -0.83
CA THR A 117 10.16 0.71 0.08
C THR A 117 9.39 0.68 1.40
N PHE A 118 9.51 -0.43 2.13
CA PHE A 118 8.91 -0.56 3.46
C PHE A 118 9.37 0.55 4.41
N GLU A 119 10.65 0.91 4.36
CA GLU A 119 11.25 1.98 5.17
C GLU A 119 10.75 3.36 4.78
N GLN A 120 10.57 3.62 3.47
CA GLN A 120 9.97 4.87 3.00
C GLN A 120 8.53 4.99 3.51
N LEU A 121 7.73 3.92 3.37
CA LEU A 121 6.36 3.89 3.86
C LEU A 121 6.30 4.07 5.39
N GLN A 122 7.18 3.41 6.13
CA GLN A 122 7.30 3.56 7.59
C GLN A 122 7.66 4.99 7.99
N THR A 123 8.53 5.65 7.23
CA THR A 123 8.94 7.03 7.48
C THR A 123 7.78 7.98 7.29
N ILE A 124 7.00 7.79 6.22
CA ILE A 124 5.77 8.55 5.96
C ILE A 124 4.78 8.33 7.12
N PHE A 125 4.54 7.09 7.53
CA PHE A 125 3.66 6.79 8.66
C PHE A 125 4.10 7.48 9.95
N LYS A 126 5.40 7.43 10.29
CA LYS A 126 5.93 8.10 11.50
C LYS A 126 5.71 9.60 11.46
N ALA A 127 5.90 10.24 10.31
CA ALA A 127 5.62 11.66 10.14
C ALA A 127 4.13 11.99 10.34
N PHE A 128 3.22 11.15 9.84
CA PHE A 128 1.78 11.29 10.07
C PHE A 128 1.37 11.08 11.52
N ALA A 129 1.89 10.04 12.16
CA ALA A 129 1.55 9.72 13.56
C ALA A 129 2.02 10.79 14.56
N GLN A 130 3.03 11.60 14.21
CA GLN A 130 3.50 12.72 15.04
C GLN A 130 2.72 14.01 14.82
N ALA A 131 1.94 14.11 13.73
CA ALA A 131 1.18 15.29 13.36
C ALA A 131 -0.30 15.24 13.82
N VAL A 132 -0.73 14.14 14.46
CA VAL A 132 -2.11 13.89 14.94
C VAL A 132 -2.14 13.82 16.46
#